data_AF-A0A949E6Z0-F1
#
_entry.id   AF-A0A949E6Z0-F1
#
_cell.length_a   1.000
_cell.length_b   1.000
_cell.length_c   1.000
_cell.angle_alpha   90.00
_cell.angle_beta   90.00
_cell.angle_gamma   90.00
#
_symmetry.space_group_name_H-M   'P 1'
#
loop_
_entity.id
_entity.type
_entity.pdbx_description
1 polymer ?
#
loop_
_entity_poly.entity_id
_entity_poly.type
_entity_poly.pdbx_seq_one_letter_code
_entity_poly.pdbx_strand_id
1 'polypeptide(L)'
;MDCSSAEPPKSPGSTARPELTERQEALIFSAACRRVAAAVRRERAESSRRILGETAATPVYGAFVTLRRAGQLRSCCGYIGQTVALCEALDHAADRAATDDPRFPPITTGELNHLDMDAWILWGPEPVTAYGENRAEAVVIGRHGVQIARGHARGLLLPGVAVEHGFDARTFLEQVCIKAGLPVDAWKDDDATLMVFEGRAIHGRMKLEVEADRPAAVAGSFYPADPREMNRQLDELFASVSPAPEPRLFSGALAPHAGWVYSGRLAAAVFSRVEIPEQVIILCPKHRPQGARWAVAPHRRWLLPGGGVDSDPELAARLADGVPGLELDAAAHRDEHAIEVQLPLLAGLAPQIRVVGIAVGDASLPELLGFGVAMSVVLRDMPRRPLLIVSSDMNHFADDKQTRRLDRLAIDAIEALDPERVYETVRRNRISMCGMAPCVVAMETLRWLGCLNRCESVGYATSAEAGGPADRVVGYAGLLFG
;
A
#
# COMPACT_ATOMS: atom_id res chain seq x y z
N MET A 1 -4.64 -64.02 19.14
CA MET A 1 -5.33 -63.07 18.24
C MET A 1 -6.15 -62.19 19.15
N ASP A 2 -5.56 -61.09 19.60
CA ASP A 2 -6.15 -60.19 20.59
C ASP A 2 -6.85 -59.02 19.90
N CYS A 3 -8.10 -58.81 20.28
CA CYS A 3 -8.80 -57.54 20.17
C CYS A 3 -8.19 -56.53 21.15
N SER A 4 -7.90 -55.30 20.73
CA SER A 4 -8.27 -54.09 21.48
C SER A 4 -7.96 -52.80 20.73
N SER A 5 -8.99 -51.94 20.71
CA SER A 5 -8.97 -50.47 20.72
C SER A 5 -8.22 -49.73 19.61
N ALA A 6 -8.92 -49.47 18.51
CA ALA A 6 -8.75 -48.21 17.80
C ALA A 6 -9.34 -47.10 18.68
N GLU A 7 -8.53 -46.11 19.03
CA GLU A 7 -8.98 -44.91 19.75
C GLU A 7 -10.11 -44.21 18.95
N PRO A 8 -11.19 -43.77 19.61
CA PRO A 8 -12.18 -42.94 18.96
C PRO A 8 -11.52 -41.60 18.55
N PRO A 9 -11.93 -40.99 17.41
CA PRO A 9 -11.42 -39.69 17.03
C PRO A 9 -11.63 -38.69 18.17
N LYS A 10 -10.56 -37.98 18.53
CA LYS A 10 -10.58 -36.92 19.55
C LYS A 10 -11.76 -35.98 19.27
N SER A 11 -12.53 -35.67 20.30
CA SER A 11 -13.67 -34.76 20.20
C SER A 11 -13.24 -33.45 19.54
N PRO A 12 -14.04 -32.87 18.63
CA PRO A 12 -13.69 -31.60 18.03
C PRO A 12 -13.69 -30.55 19.13
N GLY A 13 -12.61 -29.76 19.20
CA GLY A 13 -12.57 -28.56 20.02
C GLY A 13 -13.81 -27.71 19.76
N SER A 14 -14.38 -27.14 20.82
CA SER A 14 -15.62 -26.38 20.79
C SER A 14 -15.63 -25.38 19.63
N THR A 15 -16.59 -25.54 18.71
CA THR A 15 -16.91 -24.59 17.62
C THR A 15 -17.89 -23.53 18.10
N ALA A 16 -17.80 -23.14 19.37
CA ALA A 16 -18.56 -22.02 19.89
C ALA A 16 -18.22 -20.73 19.13
N ARG A 17 -19.11 -19.74 19.22
CA ARG A 17 -18.90 -18.43 18.61
C ARG A 17 -17.53 -17.87 19.00
N PRO A 18 -16.66 -17.55 18.03
CA PRO A 18 -15.40 -16.88 18.32
C PRO A 18 -15.62 -15.52 18.97
N GLU A 19 -15.00 -15.28 20.12
CA GLU A 19 -14.95 -13.95 20.73
C GLU A 19 -13.86 -13.13 20.05
N LEU A 20 -14.27 -12.33 19.05
CA LEU A 20 -13.37 -11.48 18.27
C LEU A 20 -13.56 -10.02 18.66
N THR A 21 -12.47 -9.36 19.01
CA THR A 21 -12.40 -7.89 19.16
C THR A 21 -12.43 -7.20 17.79
N GLU A 22 -12.82 -5.93 17.74
CA GLU A 22 -12.78 -5.12 16.50
C GLU A 22 -11.40 -5.13 15.84
N ARG A 23 -10.33 -5.11 16.65
CA ARG A 23 -8.95 -5.22 16.16
C ARG A 23 -8.69 -6.56 15.48
N GLN A 24 -9.17 -7.66 16.05
CA GLN A 24 -9.01 -8.99 15.45
C GLN A 24 -9.84 -9.12 14.17
N GLU A 25 -11.06 -8.57 14.13
CA GLU A 25 -11.88 -8.51 12.91
C GLU A 25 -11.16 -7.73 11.80
N ALA A 26 -10.55 -6.59 12.11
CA ALA A 26 -9.75 -5.82 11.16
C ALA A 26 -8.52 -6.60 10.65
N LEU A 27 -7.84 -7.36 11.53
CA LEU A 27 -6.71 -8.21 11.14
C LEU A 27 -7.14 -9.38 10.23
N ILE A 28 -8.28 -10.01 10.51
CA ILE A 28 -8.88 -11.05 9.65
C ILE A 28 -9.19 -10.48 8.27
N PHE A 29 -9.85 -9.33 8.22
CA PHE A 29 -10.17 -8.66 6.97
C PHE A 29 -8.91 -8.31 6.17
N SER A 30 -7.90 -7.70 6.81
CA SER A 30 -6.64 -7.34 6.19
C SER A 30 -5.87 -8.57 5.67
N ALA A 31 -5.82 -9.65 6.45
CA ALA A 31 -5.15 -10.89 6.06
C ALA A 31 -5.81 -11.52 4.84
N ALA A 32 -7.15 -11.59 4.81
CA ALA A 32 -7.89 -12.08 3.65
C ALA A 32 -7.66 -11.20 2.41
N CYS A 33 -7.69 -9.87 2.54
CA CYS A 33 -7.40 -8.94 1.45
C CYS A 33 -6.02 -9.19 0.84
N ARG A 34 -4.99 -9.31 1.68
CA ARG A 34 -3.61 -9.58 1.25
C ARG A 34 -3.49 -10.94 0.56
N ARG A 35 -4.15 -11.96 1.09
CA ARG A 35 -4.15 -13.30 0.51
C ARG A 35 -4.78 -13.31 -0.88
N VAL A 36 -5.96 -12.69 -1.03
CA VAL A 36 -6.62 -12.52 -2.34
C VAL A 36 -5.70 -11.79 -3.31
N ALA A 37 -5.11 -10.65 -2.91
CA ALA A 37 -4.23 -9.89 -3.79
C ALA A 37 -3.00 -10.69 -4.25
N ALA A 38 -2.34 -11.41 -3.34
CA ALA A 38 -1.17 -12.22 -3.67
C ALA A 38 -1.54 -13.37 -4.62
N ALA A 39 -2.68 -14.02 -4.41
CA ALA A 39 -3.19 -15.06 -5.31
C ALA A 39 -3.48 -14.50 -6.72
N VAL A 40 -4.14 -13.34 -6.82
CA VAL A 40 -4.41 -12.66 -8.10
C VAL A 40 -3.12 -12.27 -8.83
N ARG A 41 -2.12 -11.78 -8.08
CA ARG A 41 -0.81 -11.38 -8.62
C ARG A 41 0.12 -12.56 -8.91
N ARG A 42 -0.29 -13.78 -8.56
CA ARG A 42 0.54 -15.01 -8.62
C ARG A 42 1.85 -14.87 -7.82
N GLU A 43 1.79 -14.14 -6.72
CA GLU A 43 2.89 -13.96 -5.78
C GLU A 43 2.89 -15.09 -4.76
N ARG A 44 4.06 -15.36 -4.15
CA ARG A 44 4.13 -16.28 -3.02
C ARG A 44 3.44 -15.65 -1.81
N ALA A 45 2.23 -16.08 -1.54
CA ALA A 45 1.44 -15.58 -0.43
C ALA A 45 1.91 -16.16 0.92
N GLU A 46 2.26 -15.29 1.86
CA GLU A 46 2.47 -15.70 3.26
C GLU A 46 1.17 -16.17 3.89
N SER A 47 1.24 -17.05 4.89
CA SER A 47 0.04 -17.49 5.61
C SER A 47 -0.52 -16.35 6.47
N SER A 48 -1.85 -16.22 6.51
CA SER A 48 -2.54 -15.29 7.41
C SER A 48 -2.18 -15.47 8.88
N ARG A 49 -1.64 -16.65 9.26
CA ARG A 49 -1.14 -16.93 10.62
C ARG A 49 -0.22 -15.85 11.17
N ARG A 50 0.66 -15.28 10.35
CA ARG A 50 1.59 -14.22 10.79
C ARG A 50 0.87 -12.93 11.19
N ILE A 51 -0.20 -12.59 10.48
CA ILE A 51 -0.99 -11.37 10.72
C ILE A 51 -1.95 -11.58 11.90
N LEU A 52 -2.55 -12.76 11.98
CA LEU A 52 -3.55 -13.11 12.98
C LEU A 52 -2.97 -13.41 14.36
N GLY A 53 -1.68 -13.75 14.46
CA GLY A 53 -1.03 -14.07 15.73
C GLY A 53 -1.74 -15.24 16.44
N GLU A 54 -2.12 -15.03 17.70
CA GLU A 54 -2.81 -16.05 18.52
C GLU A 54 -4.19 -16.42 17.94
N THR A 55 -4.90 -15.47 17.32
CA THR A 55 -6.23 -15.68 16.72
C THR A 55 -6.18 -16.63 15.52
N ALA A 56 -5.01 -16.88 14.94
CA ALA A 56 -4.84 -17.79 13.82
C ALA A 56 -5.32 -19.22 14.13
N ALA A 57 -5.09 -19.67 15.37
CA ALA A 57 -5.39 -21.03 15.82
C ALA A 57 -6.84 -21.20 16.31
N THR A 58 -7.65 -20.15 16.31
CA THR A 58 -9.05 -20.21 16.75
C THR A 58 -9.81 -21.25 15.92
N PRO A 59 -10.43 -22.27 16.56
CA PRO A 59 -11.21 -23.28 15.85
C PRO A 59 -12.47 -22.66 15.22
N VAL A 60 -12.69 -22.93 13.94
CA VAL A 60 -13.88 -22.49 13.20
C VAL A 60 -14.46 -23.64 12.39
N TYR A 61 -15.77 -23.59 12.12
CA TYR A 61 -16.44 -24.57 11.26
C TYR A 61 -16.11 -24.37 9.77
N GLY A 62 -15.76 -23.15 9.40
CA GLY A 62 -15.38 -22.79 8.06
C GLY A 62 -15.21 -21.29 7.87
N ALA A 63 -14.78 -20.90 6.68
CA ALA A 63 -14.73 -19.52 6.26
C ALA A 63 -15.09 -19.39 4.77
N PHE A 64 -15.68 -18.25 4.40
CA PHE A 64 -15.94 -17.89 3.01
C PHE A 64 -15.40 -16.49 2.73
N VAL A 65 -14.86 -16.29 1.54
CA VAL A 65 -14.52 -14.98 1.01
C VAL A 65 -15.46 -14.68 -0.14
N THR A 66 -16.21 -13.59 -0.01
CA THR A 66 -17.08 -13.06 -1.07
C THR A 66 -16.46 -11.80 -1.61
N LEU A 67 -16.26 -11.72 -2.92
CA LEU A 67 -15.79 -10.54 -3.63
C LEU A 67 -16.97 -9.93 -4.39
N ARG A 68 -17.14 -8.62 -4.28
CA ARG A 68 -18.16 -7.85 -4.98
C ARG A 68 -17.51 -6.74 -5.78
N ARG A 69 -18.11 -6.37 -6.91
CA ARG A 69 -17.72 -5.20 -7.70
C ARG A 69 -18.94 -4.36 -7.97
N ALA A 70 -18.92 -3.09 -7.57
CA ALA A 70 -20.07 -2.18 -7.66
C ALA A 70 -21.37 -2.81 -7.10
N GLY A 71 -21.26 -3.48 -5.94
CA GLY A 71 -22.37 -4.16 -5.27
C GLY A 71 -22.76 -5.53 -5.84
N GLN A 72 -22.26 -5.93 -7.02
CA GLN A 72 -22.58 -7.22 -7.65
C GLN A 72 -21.60 -8.31 -7.25
N LEU A 73 -22.09 -9.55 -7.09
CA LEU A 73 -21.26 -10.71 -6.78
C LEU A 73 -20.25 -10.98 -7.91
N ARG A 74 -18.96 -11.04 -7.56
CA ARG A 74 -17.84 -11.30 -8.49
C ARG A 74 -17.15 -12.64 -8.24
N SER A 75 -17.17 -13.12 -6.99
CA SER A 75 -16.70 -14.45 -6.60
C SER A 75 -17.20 -14.76 -5.19
N CYS A 76 -17.46 -16.02 -4.86
CA CYS A 76 -17.69 -16.45 -3.49
C CYS A 76 -17.25 -17.91 -3.33
N CYS A 77 -16.19 -18.12 -2.56
CA CYS A 77 -15.62 -19.44 -2.30
C CYS A 77 -15.27 -19.59 -0.82
N GLY A 78 -15.22 -20.83 -0.35
CA GLY A 78 -14.94 -21.11 1.05
C GLY A 78 -14.51 -22.54 1.31
N TYR A 79 -14.28 -22.81 2.58
CA TYR A 79 -13.98 -24.11 3.14
C TYR A 79 -14.97 -24.40 4.27
N ILE A 80 -15.58 -25.59 4.27
CA ILE A 80 -16.53 -26.00 5.32
C ILE A 80 -16.57 -27.52 5.45
N GLY A 81 -17.01 -28.01 6.62
CA GLY A 81 -17.36 -29.40 6.85
C GLY A 81 -16.48 -30.11 7.88
N GLN A 82 -15.38 -29.47 8.30
CA GLN A 82 -14.53 -29.93 9.40
C GLN A 82 -14.05 -28.73 10.20
N THR A 83 -13.90 -28.91 11.52
CA THR A 83 -13.32 -27.89 12.38
C THR A 83 -11.84 -27.73 12.07
N VAL A 84 -11.43 -26.54 11.64
CA VAL A 84 -10.04 -26.21 11.27
C VAL A 84 -9.62 -24.90 11.95
N ALA A 85 -8.33 -24.58 11.88
CA ALA A 85 -7.83 -23.29 12.34
C ALA A 85 -8.34 -22.17 11.44
N LEU A 86 -8.67 -21.02 12.03
CA LEU A 86 -9.15 -19.83 11.31
C LEU A 86 -8.23 -19.45 10.15
N CYS A 87 -6.91 -19.45 10.35
CA CYS A 87 -5.98 -19.09 9.28
C CYS A 87 -6.04 -20.05 8.08
N GLU A 88 -6.25 -21.34 8.32
CA GLU A 88 -6.32 -22.36 7.27
C GLU A 88 -7.61 -22.20 6.46
N ALA A 89 -8.74 -22.03 7.14
CA ALA A 89 -10.02 -21.78 6.48
C ALA A 89 -9.99 -20.49 5.66
N LEU A 90 -9.41 -19.42 6.23
CA LEU A 90 -9.34 -18.11 5.60
C LEU A 90 -8.40 -18.10 4.39
N ASP A 91 -7.20 -18.67 4.52
CA ASP A 91 -6.21 -18.75 3.43
C ASP A 91 -6.80 -19.52 2.24
N HIS A 92 -7.42 -20.69 2.50
CA HIS A 92 -8.04 -21.50 1.46
C HIS A 92 -9.25 -20.80 0.80
N ALA A 93 -10.11 -20.14 1.59
CA ALA A 93 -11.25 -19.40 1.06
C ALA A 93 -10.80 -18.22 0.16
N ALA A 94 -9.79 -17.47 0.59
CA ALA A 94 -9.25 -16.33 -0.15
C ALA A 94 -8.58 -16.75 -1.47
N ASP A 95 -7.73 -17.78 -1.44
CA ASP A 95 -7.06 -18.29 -2.65
C ASP A 95 -8.10 -18.73 -3.70
N ARG A 96 -9.07 -19.52 -3.28
CA ARG A 96 -10.12 -19.99 -4.18
C ARG A 96 -11.01 -18.88 -4.70
N ALA A 97 -11.36 -17.90 -3.86
CA ALA A 97 -12.17 -16.77 -4.29
C ALA A 97 -11.43 -15.93 -5.37
N ALA A 98 -10.10 -15.89 -5.30
CA ALA A 98 -9.29 -15.20 -6.30
C ALA A 98 -9.20 -15.96 -7.64
N THR A 99 -9.05 -17.29 -7.62
CA THR A 99 -8.65 -18.04 -8.83
C THR A 99 -9.59 -19.15 -9.28
N ASP A 100 -10.43 -19.71 -8.40
CA ASP A 100 -11.04 -21.03 -8.58
C ASP A 100 -12.58 -21.05 -8.38
N ASP A 101 -13.28 -19.92 -8.55
CA ASP A 101 -14.74 -19.92 -8.60
C ASP A 101 -15.21 -20.31 -10.02
N PRO A 102 -15.78 -21.52 -10.24
CA PRO A 102 -16.10 -22.02 -11.58
C PRO A 102 -17.21 -21.22 -12.28
N ARG A 103 -17.93 -20.36 -11.56
CA ARG A 103 -19.01 -19.53 -12.13
C ARG A 103 -18.48 -18.26 -12.79
N PHE A 104 -17.24 -17.87 -12.48
CA PHE A 104 -16.66 -16.60 -12.93
C PHE A 104 -15.23 -16.80 -13.46
N PRO A 105 -14.75 -15.98 -14.40
CA PRO A 105 -13.33 -15.94 -14.72
C PRO A 105 -12.48 -15.56 -13.49
N PRO A 106 -11.21 -16.00 -13.40
CA PRO A 106 -10.31 -15.57 -12.33
C PRO A 106 -10.25 -14.04 -12.20
N ILE A 107 -10.02 -13.55 -10.98
CA ILE A 107 -9.89 -12.11 -10.73
C ILE A 107 -8.61 -11.59 -11.38
N THR A 108 -8.70 -10.44 -12.04
CA THR A 108 -7.53 -9.78 -12.65
C THR A 108 -6.91 -8.74 -11.73
N THR A 109 -5.62 -8.43 -11.93
CA THR A 109 -4.90 -7.44 -11.10
C THR A 109 -5.56 -6.06 -11.14
N GLY A 110 -6.09 -5.64 -12.30
CA GLY A 110 -6.79 -4.37 -12.46
C GLY A 110 -8.16 -4.30 -11.78
N GLU A 111 -8.73 -5.43 -11.36
CA GLU A 111 -9.99 -5.44 -10.60
C GLU A 111 -9.79 -5.14 -9.12
N LEU A 112 -8.62 -5.43 -8.55
CA LEU A 112 -8.38 -5.44 -7.10
C LEU A 112 -8.80 -4.15 -6.38
N ASN A 113 -8.50 -2.98 -6.97
CA ASN A 113 -8.81 -1.67 -6.39
C ASN A 113 -10.31 -1.31 -6.47
N HIS A 114 -11.12 -2.12 -7.14
CA HIS A 114 -12.55 -1.91 -7.34
C HIS A 114 -13.41 -2.96 -6.64
N LEU A 115 -12.80 -3.83 -5.83
CA LEU A 115 -13.49 -4.89 -5.12
C LEU A 115 -13.87 -4.46 -3.70
N ASP A 116 -15.08 -4.84 -3.31
CA ASP A 116 -15.49 -4.96 -1.92
C ASP A 116 -15.38 -6.43 -1.52
N MET A 117 -15.10 -6.71 -0.25
CA MET A 117 -14.93 -8.06 0.25
C MET A 117 -15.76 -8.28 1.52
N ASP A 118 -16.29 -9.49 1.65
CA ASP A 118 -16.87 -10.02 2.88
C ASP A 118 -16.07 -11.26 3.31
N ALA A 119 -15.47 -11.23 4.48
CA ALA A 119 -14.85 -12.41 5.11
C ALA A 119 -15.85 -13.01 6.12
N TRP A 120 -16.45 -14.15 5.75
CA TRP A 120 -17.38 -14.90 6.59
C TRP A 120 -16.63 -15.89 7.46
N ILE A 121 -16.86 -15.83 8.77
CA ILE A 121 -16.38 -16.83 9.74
C ILE A 121 -17.57 -17.62 10.25
N LEU A 122 -17.48 -18.96 10.21
CA LEU A 122 -18.60 -19.86 10.51
C LEU A 122 -18.32 -20.69 11.77
N TRP A 123 -19.36 -20.94 12.56
CA TRP A 123 -19.28 -21.70 13.81
C TRP A 123 -20.60 -22.41 14.15
N GLY A 124 -20.60 -23.20 15.22
CA GLY A 124 -21.80 -23.85 15.77
C GLY A 124 -22.61 -24.70 14.80
N PRO A 125 -22.03 -25.70 14.11
CA PRO A 125 -22.79 -26.61 13.26
C PRO A 125 -23.67 -27.53 14.12
N GLU A 126 -24.97 -27.55 13.84
CA GLU A 126 -25.96 -28.36 14.57
C GLU A 126 -26.86 -29.12 13.57
N PRO A 127 -27.09 -30.44 13.76
CA PRO A 127 -28.02 -31.19 12.94
C PRO A 127 -29.47 -30.81 13.27
N VAL A 128 -30.29 -30.63 12.23
CA VAL A 128 -31.73 -30.45 12.40
C VAL A 128 -32.37 -31.83 12.59
N THR A 129 -32.84 -32.09 13.81
CA THR A 129 -33.46 -33.39 14.19
C THR A 129 -34.96 -33.45 13.94
N ALA A 130 -35.59 -32.33 13.57
CA ALA A 130 -36.99 -32.28 13.17
C ALA A 130 -37.20 -32.97 11.81
N TYR A 131 -38.46 -33.29 11.50
CA TYR A 131 -38.87 -34.01 10.28
C TYR A 131 -39.97 -33.26 9.54
N GLY A 132 -40.07 -33.47 8.23
CA GLY A 132 -41.09 -32.84 7.38
C GLY A 132 -41.09 -31.32 7.49
N GLU A 133 -42.29 -30.72 7.53
CA GLU A 133 -42.49 -29.26 7.60
C GLU A 133 -41.88 -28.63 8.87
N ASN A 134 -41.81 -29.38 9.98
CA ASN A 134 -41.30 -28.87 11.25
C ASN A 134 -39.80 -28.51 11.20
N ARG A 135 -39.07 -28.95 10.17
CA ARG A 135 -37.68 -28.52 9.93
C ARG A 135 -37.56 -27.02 9.71
N ALA A 136 -38.60 -26.35 9.21
CA ALA A 136 -38.60 -24.90 9.03
C ALA A 136 -38.52 -24.14 10.37
N GLU A 137 -39.07 -24.70 11.45
CA GLU A 137 -39.05 -24.07 12.78
C GLU A 137 -37.66 -24.06 13.42
N ALA A 138 -36.76 -24.96 12.98
CA ALA A 138 -35.38 -25.01 13.43
C ALA A 138 -34.47 -23.95 12.75
N VAL A 139 -34.98 -23.23 11.75
CA VAL A 139 -34.20 -22.27 10.97
C VAL A 139 -34.57 -20.84 11.37
N VAL A 140 -33.62 -20.14 11.99
CA VAL A 140 -33.79 -18.73 12.38
C VAL A 140 -33.15 -17.82 11.34
N ILE A 141 -33.98 -17.09 10.58
CA ILE A 141 -33.53 -16.17 9.54
C ILE A 141 -32.62 -15.07 10.12
N GLY A 142 -31.53 -14.78 9.42
CA GLY A 142 -30.51 -13.80 9.83
C GLY A 142 -29.52 -14.30 10.88
N ARG A 143 -29.78 -15.47 11.48
CA ARG A 143 -28.85 -16.15 12.39
C ARG A 143 -28.24 -17.39 11.75
N HIS A 144 -29.07 -18.27 11.17
CA HIS A 144 -28.65 -19.55 10.64
C HIS A 144 -28.29 -19.48 9.15
N GLY A 145 -27.14 -20.04 8.80
CA GLY A 145 -26.90 -20.64 7.48
C GLY A 145 -27.41 -22.08 7.49
N VAL A 146 -27.65 -22.62 6.29
CA VAL A 146 -28.22 -23.97 6.13
C VAL A 146 -27.37 -24.75 5.15
N GLN A 147 -27.11 -26.02 5.49
CA GLN A 147 -26.49 -27.00 4.62
C GLN A 147 -27.42 -28.20 4.47
N ILE A 148 -27.63 -28.63 3.22
CA ILE A 148 -28.38 -29.85 2.90
C ILE A 148 -27.50 -30.82 2.13
N ALA A 149 -27.65 -32.12 2.40
CA ALA A 149 -27.05 -33.19 1.62
C ALA A 149 -28.02 -34.36 1.44
N ARG A 150 -28.12 -34.90 0.21
CA ARG A 150 -28.83 -36.14 -0.10
C ARG A 150 -28.07 -36.93 -1.15
N GLY A 151 -27.55 -38.10 -0.78
CA GLY A 151 -26.61 -38.85 -1.62
C GLY A 151 -25.36 -38.03 -1.94
N HIS A 152 -25.08 -37.82 -3.23
CA HIS A 152 -23.93 -37.02 -3.69
C HIS A 152 -24.23 -35.51 -3.81
N ALA A 153 -25.52 -35.14 -3.82
CA ALA A 153 -25.96 -33.76 -3.97
C ALA A 153 -25.82 -33.02 -2.63
N ARG A 154 -25.21 -31.83 -2.67
CA ARG A 154 -24.99 -30.98 -1.50
C ARG A 154 -25.16 -29.51 -1.86
N GLY A 155 -25.77 -28.75 -0.96
CA GLY A 155 -25.96 -27.32 -1.10
C GLY A 155 -25.79 -26.63 0.24
N LEU A 156 -25.39 -25.35 0.18
CA LEU A 156 -25.23 -24.53 1.37
C LEU A 156 -25.57 -23.07 1.07
N LEU A 157 -26.28 -22.42 1.97
CA LEU A 157 -26.49 -20.97 1.96
C LEU A 157 -26.00 -20.35 3.27
N LEU A 158 -25.34 -19.19 3.16
CA LEU A 158 -24.80 -18.44 4.29
C LEU A 158 -25.93 -17.67 5.02
N PRO A 159 -25.76 -17.35 6.33
CA PRO A 159 -26.79 -16.67 7.12
C PRO A 159 -27.36 -15.38 6.51
N GLY A 160 -26.52 -14.62 5.81
CA GLY A 160 -26.92 -13.34 5.20
C GLY A 160 -27.86 -13.47 4.00
N VAL A 161 -27.86 -14.62 3.31
CA VAL A 161 -28.59 -14.79 2.04
C VAL A 161 -30.10 -14.59 2.23
N ALA A 162 -30.67 -15.17 3.29
CA ALA A 162 -32.10 -15.03 3.53
C ALA A 162 -32.51 -13.58 3.83
N VAL A 163 -31.66 -12.84 4.55
CA VAL A 163 -31.90 -11.42 4.86
C VAL A 163 -31.77 -10.57 3.61
N GLU A 164 -30.72 -10.78 2.80
CA GLU A 164 -30.47 -10.05 1.56
C GLU A 164 -31.63 -10.18 0.56
N HIS A 165 -32.28 -11.35 0.52
CA HIS A 165 -33.36 -11.64 -0.43
C HIS A 165 -34.77 -11.60 0.17
N GLY A 166 -34.92 -11.31 1.47
CA GLY A 166 -36.23 -11.27 2.14
C GLY A 166 -36.92 -12.63 2.21
N PHE A 167 -36.16 -13.72 2.33
CA PHE A 167 -36.71 -15.08 2.45
C PHE A 167 -37.19 -15.38 3.86
N ASP A 168 -38.30 -16.10 3.96
CA ASP A 168 -38.68 -16.81 5.18
C ASP A 168 -37.94 -18.15 5.30
N ALA A 169 -38.07 -18.84 6.44
CA ALA A 169 -37.38 -20.10 6.73
C ALA A 169 -37.67 -21.18 5.68
N ARG A 170 -38.93 -21.26 5.22
CA ARG A 170 -39.35 -22.22 4.21
C ARG A 170 -38.70 -21.94 2.87
N THR A 171 -38.80 -20.70 2.38
CA THR A 171 -38.20 -20.27 1.12
C THR A 171 -36.68 -20.48 1.18
N PHE A 172 -36.04 -20.22 2.32
CA PHE A 172 -34.61 -20.44 2.49
C PHE A 172 -34.21 -21.92 2.35
N LEU A 173 -35.01 -22.83 2.90
CA LEU A 173 -34.85 -24.27 2.73
C LEU A 173 -35.07 -24.73 1.28
N GLU A 174 -36.08 -24.17 0.61
CA GLU A 174 -36.33 -24.45 -0.81
C GLU A 174 -35.16 -23.97 -1.68
N GLN A 175 -34.58 -22.80 -1.40
CA GLN A 175 -33.42 -22.27 -2.13
C GLN A 175 -32.14 -23.08 -1.92
N VAL A 176 -31.90 -23.61 -0.71
CA VAL A 176 -30.72 -24.48 -0.50
C VAL A 176 -30.86 -25.81 -1.25
N CYS A 177 -32.08 -26.35 -1.38
CA CYS A 177 -32.37 -27.50 -2.23
C CYS A 177 -32.05 -27.20 -3.70
N ILE A 178 -32.53 -26.07 -4.23
CA ILE A 178 -32.23 -25.64 -5.61
C ILE A 178 -30.72 -25.55 -5.82
N LYS A 179 -30.00 -24.92 -4.88
CA LYS A 179 -28.54 -24.81 -4.95
C LYS A 179 -27.83 -26.17 -4.89
N ALA A 180 -28.40 -27.15 -4.19
CA ALA A 180 -27.91 -28.52 -4.14
C ALA A 180 -28.22 -29.33 -5.41
N GLY A 181 -29.05 -28.81 -6.32
CA GLY A 181 -29.60 -29.57 -7.46
C GLY A 181 -30.67 -30.60 -7.04
N LEU A 182 -31.36 -30.34 -5.94
CA LEU A 182 -32.42 -31.19 -5.39
C LEU A 182 -33.82 -30.63 -5.72
N PRO A 183 -34.87 -31.47 -5.69
CA PRO A 183 -36.27 -31.00 -5.66
C PRO A 183 -36.48 -29.99 -4.53
N VAL A 184 -37.31 -28.97 -4.76
CA VAL A 184 -37.49 -27.83 -3.84
C VAL A 184 -37.99 -28.22 -2.46
N ASP A 185 -38.71 -29.34 -2.35
CA ASP A 185 -39.27 -29.89 -1.13
C ASP A 185 -38.41 -30.99 -0.49
N ALA A 186 -37.24 -31.33 -1.08
CA ALA A 186 -36.37 -32.39 -0.58
C ALA A 186 -35.83 -32.14 0.84
N TRP A 187 -35.89 -30.91 1.34
CA TRP A 187 -35.56 -30.60 2.73
C TRP A 187 -36.51 -31.25 3.74
N LYS A 188 -37.70 -31.71 3.31
CA LYS A 188 -38.67 -32.42 4.15
C LYS A 188 -38.35 -33.91 4.29
N ASP A 189 -37.56 -34.46 3.39
CA ASP A 189 -37.32 -35.89 3.30
C ASP A 189 -36.40 -36.39 4.42
N ASP A 190 -36.72 -37.56 4.97
CA ASP A 190 -35.96 -38.17 6.07
C ASP A 190 -34.55 -38.61 5.64
N ASP A 191 -34.34 -38.86 4.34
CA ASP A 191 -33.05 -39.24 3.76
C ASP A 191 -32.17 -38.02 3.38
N ALA A 192 -32.69 -36.80 3.54
CA ALA A 192 -31.92 -35.57 3.43
C ALA A 192 -31.35 -35.16 4.79
N THR A 193 -30.03 -35.05 4.87
CA THR A 193 -29.34 -34.49 6.04
C THR A 193 -29.41 -32.97 5.98
N LEU A 194 -29.91 -32.35 7.04
CA LEU A 194 -30.01 -30.90 7.18
C LEU A 194 -29.21 -30.44 8.40
N MET A 195 -28.32 -29.47 8.19
CA MET A 195 -27.52 -28.84 9.24
C MET A 195 -27.79 -27.34 9.23
N VAL A 196 -27.85 -26.75 10.42
CA VAL A 196 -27.75 -25.30 10.60
C VAL A 196 -26.37 -24.95 11.16
N PHE A 197 -25.91 -23.75 10.86
CA PHE A 197 -24.69 -23.19 11.45
C PHE A 197 -24.84 -21.68 11.56
N GLU A 198 -24.02 -21.05 12.37
CA GLU A 198 -23.98 -19.59 12.48
C GLU A 198 -22.77 -19.03 11.76
N GLY A 199 -22.83 -17.73 11.47
CA GLY A 199 -21.68 -17.03 10.93
C GLY A 199 -21.86 -15.52 10.93
N ARG A 200 -20.72 -14.83 10.87
CA ARG A 200 -20.67 -13.38 10.73
C ARG A 200 -19.72 -13.02 9.61
N ALA A 201 -20.13 -12.01 8.84
CA ALA A 201 -19.30 -11.39 7.85
C ALA A 201 -18.61 -10.14 8.41
N ILE A 202 -17.33 -10.01 8.07
CA ILE A 202 -16.55 -8.79 8.23
C ILE A 202 -16.50 -8.13 6.84
N HIS A 203 -17.17 -6.99 6.72
CA HIS A 203 -17.40 -6.30 5.46
C HIS A 203 -16.44 -5.11 5.31
N GLY A 204 -15.93 -4.89 4.09
CA GLY A 204 -15.16 -3.68 3.80
C GLY A 204 -14.76 -3.56 2.33
N ARG A 205 -14.31 -2.37 1.95
CA ARG A 205 -13.64 -2.18 0.65
C ARG A 205 -12.26 -2.84 0.72
N MET A 206 -11.86 -3.55 -0.34
CA MET A 206 -10.48 -4.03 -0.46
C MET A 206 -9.55 -2.83 -0.61
N LYS A 207 -8.99 -2.38 0.52
CA LYS A 207 -7.84 -1.48 0.55
C LYS A 207 -6.62 -2.36 0.73
N LEU A 208 -5.83 -2.51 -0.33
CA LEU A 208 -4.53 -3.17 -0.23
C LEU A 208 -3.59 -2.24 0.55
N GLU A 209 -3.75 -2.18 1.87
CA GLU A 209 -2.95 -1.33 2.74
C GLU A 209 -1.50 -1.81 2.82
N VAL A 210 -0.60 -0.88 2.47
CA VAL A 210 0.65 -0.54 3.17
C VAL A 210 1.53 -1.74 3.55
N GLU A 211 2.58 -1.99 2.76
CA GLU A 211 3.76 -2.70 3.27
C GLU A 211 4.24 -1.98 4.54
N ALA A 212 4.29 -2.70 5.67
CA ALA A 212 4.36 -2.13 7.02
C ALA A 212 5.51 -1.13 7.16
N ASP A 213 6.73 -1.53 6.82
CA ASP A 213 7.89 -0.66 6.76
C ASP A 213 8.63 -0.91 5.44
N ARG A 214 9.26 0.12 4.88
CA ARG A 214 10.13 0.02 3.72
C ARG A 214 11.56 -0.25 4.16
N PRO A 215 12.17 -1.40 3.83
CA PRO A 215 13.59 -1.63 4.08
C PRO A 215 14.48 -0.62 3.35
N ALA A 216 15.67 -0.35 3.87
CA ALA A 216 16.69 0.39 3.13
C ALA A 216 17.11 -0.44 1.90
N ALA A 217 16.96 0.12 0.71
CA ALA A 217 17.30 -0.52 -0.55
C ALA A 217 18.73 -0.19 -1.01
N VAL A 218 19.30 0.93 -0.57
CA VAL A 218 20.59 1.44 -1.06
C VAL A 218 21.63 1.70 0.01
N ALA A 219 21.34 1.41 1.28
CA ALA A 219 22.34 1.31 2.34
C ALA A 219 23.46 0.33 1.93
N GLY A 220 24.71 0.77 2.07
CA GLY A 220 25.92 0.08 1.61
C GLY A 220 26.38 0.45 0.20
N SER A 221 25.58 1.18 -0.57
CA SER A 221 25.94 1.61 -1.95
C SER A 221 25.86 3.12 -2.16
N PHE A 222 24.82 3.79 -1.65
CA PHE A 222 24.68 5.25 -1.73
C PHE A 222 25.14 5.96 -0.45
N TYR A 223 25.04 5.28 0.68
CA TYR A 223 25.52 5.70 1.99
C TYR A 223 25.86 4.44 2.82
N PRO A 224 26.58 4.52 3.94
CA PRO A 224 27.05 3.34 4.67
C PRO A 224 25.92 2.47 5.25
N ALA A 225 26.09 1.15 5.21
CA ALA A 225 25.14 0.20 5.81
C ALA A 225 25.36 -0.02 7.31
N ASP A 226 26.58 0.25 7.82
CA ASP A 226 26.87 0.20 9.24
C ASP A 226 26.38 1.49 9.92
N PRO A 227 25.57 1.42 11.00
CA PRO A 227 25.03 2.62 11.64
C PRO A 227 26.10 3.56 12.22
N ARG A 228 27.24 3.03 12.70
CA ARG A 228 28.31 3.87 13.27
C ARG A 228 29.06 4.60 12.16
N GLU A 229 29.29 3.93 11.04
CA GLU A 229 29.88 4.55 9.85
C GLU A 229 28.96 5.63 9.27
N MET A 230 27.66 5.32 9.13
CA MET A 230 26.67 6.26 8.62
C MET A 230 26.62 7.53 9.48
N ASN A 231 26.56 7.39 10.80
CA ASN A 231 26.53 8.54 11.71
C ASN A 231 27.83 9.36 11.65
N ARG A 232 29.00 8.71 11.56
CA ARG A 232 30.28 9.44 11.40
C ARG A 232 30.30 10.25 10.11
N GLN A 233 29.82 9.67 9.01
CA GLN A 233 29.77 10.38 7.74
C GLN A 233 28.74 11.51 7.77
N LEU A 234 27.60 11.35 8.46
CA LEU A 234 26.65 12.44 8.70
C LEU A 234 27.30 13.61 9.47
N ASP A 235 28.04 13.31 10.54
CA ASP A 235 28.77 14.32 11.32
C ASP A 235 29.78 15.08 10.45
N GLU A 236 30.53 14.37 9.59
CA GLU A 236 31.47 14.98 8.63
C GLU A 236 30.76 15.87 7.59
N LEU A 237 29.61 15.42 7.08
CA LEU A 237 28.81 16.18 6.13
C LEU A 237 28.29 17.47 6.76
N PHE A 238 27.73 17.43 7.97
CA PHE A 238 27.26 18.63 8.66
C PHE A 238 28.41 19.54 9.10
N ALA A 239 29.54 18.97 9.55
CA ALA A 239 30.73 19.74 9.88
C ALA A 239 31.26 20.53 8.66
N SER A 240 31.15 19.98 7.45
CA SER A 240 31.58 20.65 6.21
C SER A 240 30.78 21.92 5.86
N VAL A 241 29.63 22.14 6.49
CA VAL A 241 28.78 23.32 6.30
C VAL A 241 29.07 24.41 7.36
N SER A 242 30.14 24.27 8.16
CA SER A 242 30.44 25.18 9.28
C SER A 242 31.04 26.54 8.87
N PRO A 243 30.67 27.67 9.52
CA PRO A 243 29.65 27.75 10.56
C PRO A 243 28.26 27.45 10.00
N ALA A 244 27.47 26.68 10.73
CA ALA A 244 26.15 26.29 10.27
C ALA A 244 25.30 27.55 10.01
N PRO A 245 24.73 27.69 8.80
CA PRO A 245 23.88 28.83 8.49
C PRO A 245 22.63 28.78 9.37
N GLU A 246 22.09 29.94 9.74
CA GLU A 246 20.79 29.98 10.42
C GLU A 246 19.70 29.41 9.50
N PRO A 247 18.96 28.36 9.92
CA PRO A 247 17.86 27.82 9.13
C PRO A 247 16.77 28.87 8.92
N ARG A 248 16.25 28.96 7.69
CA ARG A 248 15.21 29.91 7.32
C ARG A 248 13.98 29.19 6.78
N LEU A 249 12.82 29.81 6.96
CA LEU A 249 11.56 29.27 6.44
C LEU A 249 11.56 29.29 4.90
N PHE A 250 11.51 28.11 4.27
CA PHE A 250 11.21 27.95 2.85
C PHE A 250 10.13 26.87 2.69
N SER A 251 9.31 26.99 1.65
CA SER A 251 8.24 26.01 1.39
C SER A 251 8.70 24.86 0.51
N GLY A 252 9.85 25.00 -0.16
CA GLY A 252 10.45 23.98 -0.98
C GLY A 252 11.98 24.03 -1.02
N ALA A 253 12.56 22.88 -1.36
CA ALA A 253 13.99 22.70 -1.54
C ALA A 253 14.25 21.76 -2.71
N LEU A 254 15.35 21.93 -3.42
CA LEU A 254 15.89 20.95 -4.37
C LEU A 254 17.25 20.48 -3.85
N ALA A 255 17.39 19.16 -3.75
CA ALA A 255 18.62 18.51 -3.32
C ALA A 255 18.98 17.32 -4.23
N PRO A 256 20.28 17.04 -4.43
CA PRO A 256 20.74 15.91 -5.23
C PRO A 256 20.56 14.58 -4.50
N HIS A 257 20.54 13.48 -5.28
CA HIS A 257 20.32 12.12 -4.76
C HIS A 257 21.34 11.08 -5.23
N ALA A 258 22.45 11.50 -5.82
CA ALA A 258 23.62 10.62 -5.93
C ALA A 258 24.13 10.15 -4.55
N GLY A 259 25.01 9.14 -4.55
CA GLY A 259 25.64 8.66 -3.31
C GLY A 259 26.41 9.79 -2.59
N TRP A 260 26.47 9.72 -1.26
CA TRP A 260 26.98 10.80 -0.41
C TRP A 260 28.41 11.23 -0.71
N VAL A 261 29.24 10.32 -1.24
CA VAL A 261 30.60 10.62 -1.69
C VAL A 261 30.61 11.72 -2.77
N TYR A 262 29.58 11.77 -3.61
CA TYR A 262 29.48 12.74 -4.70
C TYR A 262 28.70 13.99 -4.30
N SER A 263 27.51 13.82 -3.72
CA SER A 263 26.53 14.92 -3.57
C SER A 263 26.12 15.21 -2.13
N GLY A 264 26.59 14.41 -1.16
CA GLY A 264 26.16 14.47 0.24
C GLY A 264 26.45 15.82 0.89
N ARG A 265 27.59 16.46 0.56
CA ARG A 265 27.94 17.79 1.08
C ARG A 265 26.97 18.87 0.62
N LEU A 266 26.55 18.82 -0.64
CA LEU A 266 25.60 19.79 -1.19
C LEU A 266 24.20 19.55 -0.61
N ALA A 267 23.75 18.29 -0.49
CA ALA A 267 22.49 17.96 0.15
C ALA A 267 22.46 18.41 1.64
N ALA A 268 23.52 18.15 2.39
CA ALA A 268 23.67 18.62 3.77
C ALA A 268 23.63 20.16 3.84
N ALA A 269 24.27 20.85 2.89
CA ALA A 269 24.25 22.31 2.80
C ALA A 269 22.85 22.87 2.54
N VAL A 270 22.04 22.21 1.71
CA VAL A 270 20.64 22.59 1.46
C VAL A 270 19.81 22.42 2.73
N PHE A 271 19.82 21.23 3.32
CA PHE A 271 18.95 20.94 4.47
C PHE A 271 19.35 21.71 5.73
N SER A 272 20.62 22.05 5.92
CA SER A 272 21.07 22.88 7.04
C SER A 272 20.59 24.33 6.96
N ARG A 273 20.09 24.80 5.80
CA ARG A 273 19.62 26.17 5.56
C ARG A 273 18.11 26.34 5.65
N VAL A 274 17.35 25.24 5.75
CA VAL A 274 15.89 25.28 5.80
C VAL A 274 15.36 24.90 7.17
N GLU A 275 14.36 25.62 7.66
CA GLU A 275 13.59 25.19 8.82
C GLU A 275 12.73 23.98 8.41
N ILE A 276 13.09 22.79 8.89
CA ILE A 276 12.42 21.53 8.52
C ILE A 276 11.19 21.34 9.44
N PRO A 277 9.95 21.45 8.91
CA PRO A 277 8.76 21.15 9.68
C PRO A 277 8.63 19.65 9.95
N GLU A 278 7.73 19.27 10.85
CA GLU A 278 7.44 17.85 11.13
C GLU A 278 7.02 17.10 9.85
N GLN A 279 6.21 17.71 8.99
CA GLN A 279 5.74 17.06 7.78
C GLN A 279 6.62 17.39 6.57
N VAL A 280 7.16 16.39 5.89
CA VAL A 280 7.95 16.55 4.66
C VAL A 280 7.34 15.71 3.54
N ILE A 281 7.23 16.28 2.33
CA ILE A 281 6.91 15.53 1.12
C ILE A 281 8.12 15.54 0.20
N ILE A 282 8.61 14.36 -0.17
CA ILE A 282 9.74 14.21 -1.08
C ILE A 282 9.23 13.72 -2.42
N LEU A 283 9.34 14.56 -3.46
CA LEU A 283 9.03 14.21 -4.83
C LEU A 283 10.33 13.79 -5.54
N CYS A 284 10.34 12.59 -6.12
CA CYS A 284 11.49 12.08 -6.85
C CYS A 284 11.10 11.57 -8.25
N PRO A 285 12.04 11.50 -9.19
CA PRO A 285 11.79 10.76 -10.42
C PRO A 285 11.59 9.28 -10.14
N LYS A 286 10.82 8.63 -11.01
CA LYS A 286 10.67 7.18 -11.00
C LYS A 286 11.75 6.54 -11.90
N HIS A 287 12.81 6.01 -11.30
CA HIS A 287 13.90 5.33 -12.02
C HIS A 287 13.61 3.86 -12.30
N ARG A 288 12.79 3.23 -11.45
CA ARG A 288 12.47 1.80 -11.54
C ARG A 288 11.21 1.57 -12.38
N PRO A 289 11.17 0.53 -13.23
CA PRO A 289 10.01 0.27 -14.07
C PRO A 289 8.80 -0.26 -13.30
N GLN A 290 9.01 -0.88 -12.12
CA GLN A 290 7.95 -1.51 -11.34
C GLN A 290 6.94 -0.48 -10.82
N GLY A 291 5.69 -0.92 -10.70
CA GLY A 291 4.65 -0.13 -10.05
C GLY A 291 3.99 0.94 -10.93
N ALA A 292 3.10 1.72 -10.32
CA ALA A 292 2.31 2.78 -10.93
C ALA A 292 3.18 3.88 -11.56
N ARG A 293 2.62 4.61 -12.53
CA ARG A 293 3.33 5.72 -13.20
C ARG A 293 3.62 6.86 -12.23
N TRP A 294 2.63 7.22 -11.43
CA TRP A 294 2.76 8.14 -10.31
C TRP A 294 2.37 7.39 -9.05
N ALA A 295 3.30 7.31 -8.10
CA ALA A 295 3.11 6.51 -6.90
C ALA A 295 3.39 7.35 -5.66
N VAL A 296 2.55 7.16 -4.63
CA VAL A 296 2.80 7.65 -3.28
C VAL A 296 3.02 6.46 -2.36
N ALA A 297 4.02 6.58 -1.48
CA ALA A 297 4.53 5.45 -0.72
C ALA A 297 3.52 4.92 0.31
N PRO A 298 3.31 3.59 0.31
CA PRO A 298 2.61 2.82 1.32
C PRO A 298 2.81 3.24 2.75
N HIS A 299 4.09 3.32 3.04
CA HIS A 299 4.71 2.67 4.18
C HIS A 299 4.41 3.41 5.47
N ARG A 300 4.47 2.71 6.62
CA ARG A 300 4.38 3.39 7.92
C ARG A 300 5.71 4.01 8.30
N ARG A 301 6.82 3.37 7.93
CA ARG A 301 8.18 3.83 8.21
C ARG A 301 9.13 3.50 7.07
N TRP A 302 10.18 4.30 6.94
CA TRP A 302 11.36 4.03 6.12
C TRP A 302 12.47 3.55 7.04
N LEU A 303 12.86 2.28 6.93
CA LEU A 303 13.95 1.73 7.74
C LEU A 303 15.29 2.24 7.23
N LEU A 304 16.17 2.60 8.16
CA LEU A 304 17.52 3.07 7.91
C LEU A 304 18.50 2.26 8.79
N PRO A 305 19.81 2.22 8.48
CA PRO A 305 20.80 1.65 9.38
C PRO A 305 20.68 2.21 10.81
N GLY A 306 20.32 1.35 11.75
CA GLY A 306 20.21 1.72 13.17
C GLY A 306 18.94 2.46 13.57
N GLY A 307 17.96 2.63 12.68
CA GLY A 307 16.72 3.34 13.00
C GLY A 307 15.73 3.40 11.84
N GLY A 308 14.98 4.50 11.74
CA GLY A 308 14.05 4.73 10.65
C GLY A 308 13.32 6.06 10.80
N VAL A 309 12.66 6.48 9.72
CA VAL A 309 11.87 7.71 9.65
C VAL A 309 10.40 7.33 9.50
N ASP A 310 9.54 7.92 10.33
CA ASP A 310 8.11 7.67 10.25
C ASP A 310 7.53 8.30 8.97
N SER A 311 6.47 7.70 8.45
CA SER A 311 5.71 8.25 7.33
C SER A 311 4.40 8.86 7.81
N ASP A 312 3.66 9.48 6.89
CA ASP A 312 2.27 9.86 7.12
C ASP A 312 1.32 9.14 6.15
N PRO A 313 0.84 7.93 6.52
CA PRO A 313 -0.08 7.15 5.69
C PRO A 313 -1.42 7.85 5.43
N GLU A 314 -1.87 8.71 6.34
CA GLU A 314 -3.12 9.45 6.18
C GLU A 314 -2.98 10.52 5.09
N LEU A 315 -1.89 11.30 5.13
CA LEU A 315 -1.58 12.24 4.08
C LEU A 315 -1.31 11.54 2.75
N ALA A 316 -0.61 10.41 2.75
CA ALA A 316 -0.38 9.60 1.55
C ALA A 316 -1.70 9.15 0.91
N ALA A 317 -2.65 8.64 1.70
CA ALA A 317 -3.97 8.25 1.22
C ALA A 317 -4.77 9.44 0.68
N ARG A 318 -4.77 10.58 1.39
CA ARG A 318 -5.43 11.81 0.93
C ARG A 318 -4.87 12.32 -0.40
N LEU A 319 -3.55 12.21 -0.61
CA LEU A 319 -2.91 12.56 -1.86
C LEU A 319 -3.31 11.60 -2.99
N ALA A 320 -3.30 10.30 -2.76
CA ALA A 320 -3.75 9.30 -3.74
C ALA A 320 -5.22 9.51 -4.14
N ASP A 321 -6.09 9.83 -3.19
CA ASP A 321 -7.51 10.11 -3.45
C ASP A 321 -7.71 11.45 -4.17
N GLY A 322 -6.89 12.46 -3.86
CA GLY A 322 -7.04 13.83 -4.35
C GLY A 322 -6.35 14.14 -5.68
N VAL A 323 -5.31 13.39 -6.05
CA VAL A 323 -4.52 13.62 -7.27
C VAL A 323 -4.84 12.55 -8.32
N PRO A 324 -5.47 12.91 -9.45
CA PRO A 324 -5.81 11.94 -10.50
C PRO A 324 -4.60 11.17 -10.99
N GLY A 325 -4.66 9.83 -10.93
CA GLY A 325 -3.61 8.94 -11.41
C GLY A 325 -2.44 8.73 -10.44
N LEU A 326 -2.48 9.31 -9.23
CA LEU A 326 -1.54 9.00 -8.15
C LEU A 326 -2.06 7.79 -7.36
N GLU A 327 -1.25 6.74 -7.25
CA GLU A 327 -1.66 5.48 -6.59
C GLU A 327 -0.81 5.19 -5.35
N LEU A 328 -1.43 4.61 -4.31
CA LEU A 328 -0.68 3.99 -3.21
C LEU A 328 0.01 2.72 -3.75
N ASP A 329 1.33 2.76 -3.95
CA ASP A 329 2.04 1.62 -4.52
C ASP A 329 3.44 1.39 -3.97
N ALA A 330 3.57 0.40 -3.08
CA ALA A 330 4.84 -0.01 -2.49
C ALA A 330 5.85 -0.54 -3.52
N ALA A 331 5.39 -1.15 -4.61
CA ALA A 331 6.29 -1.73 -5.61
C ALA A 331 7.11 -0.65 -6.33
N ALA A 332 6.53 0.54 -6.55
CA ALA A 332 7.23 1.69 -7.12
C ALA A 332 8.35 2.23 -6.22
N HIS A 333 8.27 2.01 -4.90
CA HIS A 333 9.22 2.53 -3.93
C HIS A 333 10.26 1.50 -3.46
N ARG A 334 10.00 0.20 -3.64
CA ARG A 334 10.82 -0.90 -3.10
C ARG A 334 12.32 -0.71 -3.37
N ASP A 335 12.69 -0.43 -4.62
CA ASP A 335 14.08 -0.29 -5.07
C ASP A 335 14.44 1.14 -5.53
N GLU A 336 13.54 2.11 -5.27
CA GLU A 336 13.74 3.52 -5.64
C GLU A 336 14.61 4.23 -4.60
N HIS A 337 15.69 4.86 -5.02
CA HIS A 337 16.72 5.37 -4.12
C HIS A 337 16.57 6.86 -3.82
N ALA A 338 15.93 7.60 -4.73
CA ALA A 338 15.98 9.05 -4.73
C ALA A 338 15.27 9.70 -3.53
N ILE A 339 14.31 9.02 -2.91
CA ILE A 339 13.73 9.43 -1.62
C ILE A 339 14.66 9.02 -0.47
N GLU A 340 15.07 7.74 -0.45
CA GLU A 340 15.81 7.12 0.66
C GLU A 340 17.10 7.84 1.02
N VAL A 341 17.92 8.22 0.03
CA VAL A 341 19.26 8.80 0.25
C VAL A 341 19.24 10.13 1.01
N GLN A 342 18.10 10.82 1.00
CA GLN A 342 17.90 12.09 1.70
C GLN A 342 17.48 11.89 3.16
N LEU A 343 16.89 10.74 3.49
CA LEU A 343 16.26 10.50 4.79
C LEU A 343 17.23 10.57 5.98
N PRO A 344 18.45 9.99 5.93
CA PRO A 344 19.36 10.09 7.07
C PRO A 344 19.82 11.52 7.34
N LEU A 345 20.00 12.35 6.29
CA LEU A 345 20.35 13.76 6.45
C LEU A 345 19.20 14.55 7.11
N LEU A 346 17.97 14.36 6.63
CA LEU A 346 16.80 15.01 7.20
C LEU A 346 16.56 14.58 8.65
N ALA A 347 16.66 13.28 8.95
CA ALA A 347 16.50 12.74 10.30
C ALA A 347 17.61 13.21 11.26
N GLY A 348 18.83 13.42 10.75
CA GLY A 348 19.94 13.98 11.53
C GLY A 348 19.72 15.43 11.96
N LEU A 349 19.01 16.23 11.15
CA LEU A 349 18.69 17.64 11.45
C LEU A 349 17.36 17.80 12.19
N ALA A 350 16.39 16.94 11.90
CA ALA A 350 15.04 16.98 12.45
C ALA A 350 14.53 15.55 12.73
N PRO A 351 14.83 14.97 13.90
CA PRO A 351 14.47 13.58 14.23
C PRO A 351 12.96 13.29 14.28
N GLN A 352 12.14 14.33 14.43
CA GLN A 352 10.68 14.24 14.55
C GLN A 352 9.94 14.21 13.21
N ILE A 353 10.64 14.24 12.07
CA ILE A 353 9.98 14.32 10.77
C ILE A 353 9.12 13.09 10.46
N ARG A 354 8.02 13.34 9.75
CA ARG A 354 7.18 12.36 9.06
C ARG A 354 7.23 12.61 7.56
N VAL A 355 7.51 11.57 6.79
CA VAL A 355 7.78 11.67 5.35
C VAL A 355 6.67 11.06 4.51
N VAL A 356 6.27 11.75 3.45
CA VAL A 356 5.51 11.17 2.33
C VAL A 356 6.38 11.20 1.08
N GLY A 357 6.71 10.02 0.55
CA GLY A 357 7.49 9.88 -0.67
C GLY A 357 6.58 9.76 -1.89
N ILE A 358 6.84 10.54 -2.95
CA ILE A 358 6.11 10.51 -4.22
C ILE A 358 7.09 10.25 -5.36
N ALA A 359 6.91 9.15 -6.08
CA ALA A 359 7.66 8.84 -7.29
C ALA A 359 6.87 9.29 -8.53
N VAL A 360 7.45 10.19 -9.30
CA VAL A 360 6.84 10.81 -10.48
C VAL A 360 7.49 10.25 -11.74
N GLY A 361 6.76 9.42 -12.47
CA GLY A 361 7.11 8.99 -13.81
C GLY A 361 6.89 10.07 -14.88
N ASP A 362 7.28 9.74 -16.12
CA ASP A 362 7.24 10.66 -17.24
C ASP A 362 5.80 11.11 -17.60
N ALA A 363 5.67 12.38 -18.00
CA ALA A 363 4.39 13.02 -18.27
C ALA A 363 4.51 14.26 -19.18
N SER A 364 3.38 14.64 -19.79
CA SER A 364 3.24 15.90 -20.51
C SER A 364 3.18 17.10 -19.54
N LEU A 365 3.48 18.30 -20.02
CA LEU A 365 3.39 19.51 -19.20
C LEU A 365 1.98 19.71 -18.59
N PRO A 366 0.86 19.58 -19.35
CA PRO A 366 -0.48 19.71 -18.77
C PRO A 366 -0.78 18.70 -17.65
N GLU A 367 -0.29 17.46 -17.79
CA GLU A 367 -0.42 16.44 -16.74
C GLU A 367 0.33 16.84 -15.46
N LEU A 368 1.57 17.34 -15.57
CA LEU A 368 2.37 17.77 -14.42
C LEU A 368 1.79 19.01 -13.73
N LEU A 369 1.29 19.99 -14.51
CA LEU A 369 0.62 21.15 -13.94
C LEU A 369 -0.68 20.73 -13.24
N GLY A 370 -1.48 19.84 -13.86
CA GLY A 370 -2.69 19.29 -13.26
C GLY A 370 -2.43 18.54 -11.96
N PHE A 371 -1.32 17.77 -11.89
CA PHE A 371 -0.85 17.15 -10.65
C PHE A 371 -0.62 18.24 -9.59
N GLY A 372 0.23 19.24 -9.89
CA GLY A 372 0.57 20.28 -8.92
C GLY A 372 -0.65 21.05 -8.39
N VAL A 373 -1.62 21.35 -9.28
CA VAL A 373 -2.89 21.97 -8.88
C VAL A 373 -3.67 21.05 -7.92
N ALA A 374 -3.84 19.77 -8.26
CA ALA A 374 -4.57 18.83 -7.42
C ALA A 374 -3.90 18.62 -6.05
N MET A 375 -2.57 18.51 -6.03
CA MET A 375 -1.80 18.43 -4.80
C MET A 375 -1.97 19.70 -3.95
N SER A 376 -2.01 20.88 -4.55
CA SER A 376 -2.25 22.15 -3.83
C SER A 376 -3.60 22.17 -3.11
N VAL A 377 -4.64 21.55 -3.68
CA VAL A 377 -5.97 21.45 -3.08
C VAL A 377 -5.91 20.57 -1.82
N VAL A 378 -5.24 19.41 -1.89
CA VAL A 378 -5.09 18.51 -0.74
C VAL A 378 -4.34 19.20 0.42
N LEU A 379 -3.31 19.99 0.11
CA LEU A 379 -2.44 20.63 1.10
C LEU A 379 -3.00 21.95 1.66
N ARG A 380 -3.97 22.57 1.00
CA ARG A 380 -4.48 23.91 1.35
C ARG A 380 -5.02 23.99 2.79
N ASP A 381 -5.72 22.95 3.21
CA ASP A 381 -6.44 22.91 4.49
C ASP A 381 -5.61 22.31 5.63
N MET A 382 -4.32 22.04 5.40
CA MET A 382 -3.44 21.53 6.44
C MET A 382 -3.07 22.64 7.45
N PRO A 383 -3.14 22.37 8.77
CA PRO A 383 -2.80 23.37 9.80
C PRO A 383 -1.37 23.90 9.68
N ARG A 384 -0.45 23.02 9.28
CA ARG A 384 0.94 23.35 8.93
C ARG A 384 1.24 22.69 7.60
N ARG A 385 1.77 23.46 6.66
CA ARG A 385 2.14 22.98 5.34
C ARG A 385 3.43 22.17 5.41
N PRO A 386 3.55 21.08 4.64
CA PRO A 386 4.78 20.34 4.57
C PRO A 386 5.86 21.11 3.80
N LEU A 387 7.13 20.81 4.09
CA LEU A 387 8.24 21.18 3.20
C LEU A 387 8.21 20.27 1.97
N LEU A 388 8.20 20.85 0.77
CA LEU A 388 8.27 20.10 -0.49
C LEU A 388 9.72 19.96 -0.96
N ILE A 389 10.25 18.75 -0.92
CA ILE A 389 11.61 18.46 -1.36
C ILE A 389 11.59 17.83 -2.75
N VAL A 390 12.26 18.47 -3.69
CA VAL A 390 12.52 17.96 -5.03
C VAL A 390 13.85 17.21 -5.00
N SER A 391 13.78 15.90 -5.18
CA SER A 391 14.94 15.03 -5.31
C SER A 391 15.41 15.02 -6.77
N SER A 392 16.54 15.67 -7.07
CA SER A 392 17.04 15.75 -8.44
C SER A 392 18.55 15.87 -8.52
N ASP A 393 19.17 14.98 -9.30
CA ASP A 393 20.42 15.28 -9.99
C ASP A 393 20.12 16.07 -11.29
N MET A 394 21.12 16.75 -11.82
CA MET A 394 20.99 17.62 -12.99
C MET A 394 21.38 16.85 -14.28
N ASN A 395 22.12 17.44 -15.20
CA ASN A 395 22.50 16.77 -16.43
C ASN A 395 23.48 15.62 -16.17
N HIS A 396 23.27 14.53 -16.91
CA HIS A 396 24.10 13.35 -16.98
C HIS A 396 24.84 13.28 -18.33
N PHE A 397 25.96 12.55 -18.33
CA PHE A 397 26.61 11.98 -19.52
C PHE A 397 27.35 12.94 -20.46
N ALA A 398 27.47 14.23 -20.13
CA ALA A 398 28.29 15.18 -20.87
C ALA A 398 29.62 15.45 -20.14
N ASP A 399 30.59 16.07 -20.83
CA ASP A 399 31.79 16.58 -20.16
C ASP A 399 31.45 17.69 -19.15
N ASP A 400 32.37 18.00 -18.23
CA ASP A 400 32.14 18.98 -17.14
C ASP A 400 31.70 20.35 -17.68
N LYS A 401 32.33 20.85 -18.74
CA LYS A 401 32.04 22.18 -19.30
C LYS A 401 30.63 22.24 -19.87
N GLN A 402 30.24 21.23 -20.64
CA GLN A 402 28.92 21.15 -21.25
C GLN A 402 27.84 20.86 -20.20
N THR A 403 28.14 20.05 -19.19
CA THR A 403 27.25 19.79 -18.03
C THR A 403 26.94 21.09 -17.31
N ARG A 404 27.97 21.86 -16.90
CA ARG A 404 27.80 23.18 -16.26
C ARG A 404 26.96 24.14 -17.10
N ARG A 405 27.16 24.15 -18.42
CA ARG A 405 26.38 25.01 -19.33
C ARG A 405 24.90 24.63 -19.34
N LEU A 406 24.60 23.33 -19.49
CA LEU A 406 23.22 22.85 -19.53
C LEU A 406 22.53 23.03 -18.18
N ASP A 407 23.22 22.72 -17.09
CA ASP A 407 22.65 22.83 -15.75
C ASP A 407 22.37 24.27 -15.37
N ARG A 408 23.23 25.21 -15.77
CA ARG A 408 22.93 26.64 -15.59
C ARG A 408 21.61 27.03 -16.26
N LEU A 409 21.32 26.54 -17.48
CA LEU A 409 20.03 26.83 -18.13
C LEU A 409 18.84 26.30 -17.32
N ALA A 410 18.95 25.10 -16.76
CA ALA A 410 17.89 24.51 -15.92
C ALA A 410 17.75 25.27 -14.59
N ILE A 411 18.86 25.63 -13.93
CA ILE A 411 18.87 26.41 -12.69
C ILE A 411 18.25 27.79 -12.91
N ASP A 412 18.65 28.50 -13.96
CA ASP A 412 18.12 29.83 -14.30
C ASP A 412 16.59 29.77 -14.57
N ALA A 413 16.09 28.63 -15.09
CA ALA A 413 14.65 28.43 -15.27
C ALA A 413 13.92 28.21 -13.93
N ILE A 414 14.54 27.50 -12.98
CA ILE A 414 13.99 27.30 -11.62
C ILE A 414 14.02 28.63 -10.84
N GLU A 415 15.12 29.38 -10.92
CA GLU A 415 15.29 30.69 -10.27
C GLU A 415 14.30 31.74 -10.80
N ALA A 416 13.79 31.56 -12.02
CA ALA A 416 12.71 32.37 -12.58
C ALA A 416 11.32 32.06 -11.99
N LEU A 417 11.20 31.05 -11.12
CA LEU A 417 9.96 30.65 -10.44
C LEU A 417 8.81 30.29 -11.40
N ASP A 418 9.15 29.74 -12.57
CA ASP A 418 8.22 29.42 -13.65
C ASP A 418 8.29 27.91 -13.99
N PRO A 419 7.34 27.08 -13.51
CA PRO A 419 7.36 25.64 -13.74
C PRO A 419 7.27 25.26 -15.23
N GLU A 420 6.52 26.00 -16.03
CA GLU A 420 6.44 25.79 -17.48
C GLU A 420 7.80 26.01 -18.14
N ARG A 421 8.50 27.08 -17.76
CA ARG A 421 9.85 27.38 -18.26
C ARG A 421 10.85 26.29 -17.90
N VAL A 422 10.75 25.67 -16.71
CA VAL A 422 11.59 24.53 -16.33
C VAL A 422 11.38 23.37 -17.30
N TYR A 423 10.11 22.96 -17.50
CA TYR A 423 9.77 21.88 -18.42
C TYR A 423 10.28 22.15 -19.84
N GLU A 424 9.98 23.32 -20.38
CA GLU A 424 10.36 23.70 -21.74
C GLU A 424 11.89 23.76 -21.91
N THR A 425 12.60 24.34 -20.94
CA THR A 425 14.06 24.49 -21.00
C THR A 425 14.74 23.14 -20.99
N VAL A 426 14.35 22.25 -20.08
CA VAL A 426 14.91 20.89 -19.98
C VAL A 426 14.63 20.10 -21.26
N ARG A 427 13.39 20.11 -21.76
CA ARG A 427 13.02 19.37 -22.98
C ARG A 427 13.69 19.92 -24.24
N ARG A 428 13.64 21.24 -24.47
CA ARG A 428 14.21 21.88 -25.67
C ARG A 428 15.72 21.68 -25.75
N ASN A 429 16.43 21.75 -24.62
CA ASN A 429 17.88 21.60 -24.56
C ASN A 429 18.34 20.14 -24.34
N ARG A 430 17.41 19.18 -24.26
CA ARG A 430 17.68 17.75 -24.00
C ARG A 430 18.55 17.53 -22.75
N ILE A 431 18.26 18.29 -21.69
CA ILE A 431 18.96 18.18 -20.41
C ILE A 431 18.46 16.90 -19.74
N SER A 432 19.36 16.03 -19.32
CA SER A 432 19.02 14.74 -18.69
C SER A 432 18.79 14.87 -17.18
N MET A 433 18.24 16.01 -16.73
CA MET A 433 17.82 16.26 -15.36
C MET A 433 16.74 15.26 -14.96
N CYS A 434 17.03 14.38 -13.99
CA CYS A 434 16.13 13.31 -13.62
C CYS A 434 14.87 13.86 -12.93
N GLY A 435 15.01 14.84 -12.02
CA GLY A 435 13.91 15.41 -11.26
C GLY A 435 13.16 16.56 -11.93
N MET A 436 13.18 16.69 -13.27
CA MET A 436 12.42 17.73 -13.98
C MET A 436 10.91 17.65 -13.66
N ALA A 437 10.31 16.48 -13.79
CA ALA A 437 8.88 16.29 -13.52
C ALA A 437 8.52 16.59 -12.04
N PRO A 438 9.22 16.02 -11.03
CA PRO A 438 9.08 16.41 -9.63
C PRO A 438 9.21 17.91 -9.38
N CYS A 439 10.17 18.57 -10.03
CA CYS A 439 10.40 20.01 -9.88
C CYS A 439 9.21 20.83 -10.37
N VAL A 440 8.68 20.52 -11.56
CA VAL A 440 7.48 21.16 -12.11
C VAL A 440 6.28 20.98 -11.17
N VAL A 441 6.03 19.77 -10.68
CA VAL A 441 4.91 19.48 -9.76
C VAL A 441 5.05 20.27 -8.45
N ALA A 442 6.24 20.28 -7.85
CA ALA A 442 6.47 20.98 -6.59
C ALA A 442 6.30 22.50 -6.75
N MET A 443 6.93 23.09 -7.78
CA MET A 443 6.79 24.52 -8.07
C MET A 443 5.34 24.90 -8.36
N GLU A 444 4.62 24.09 -9.15
CA GLU A 444 3.21 24.33 -9.44
C GLU A 444 2.34 24.28 -8.17
N THR A 445 2.60 23.29 -7.32
CA THR A 445 1.91 23.17 -6.03
C THR A 445 2.12 24.43 -5.20
N LEU A 446 3.36 24.90 -5.06
CA LEU A 446 3.70 26.10 -4.30
C LEU A 446 3.13 27.38 -4.92
N ARG A 447 3.08 27.47 -6.25
CA ARG A 447 2.46 28.58 -7.00
C ARG A 447 0.98 28.71 -6.63
N TRP A 448 0.23 27.61 -6.64
CA TRP A 448 -1.20 27.61 -6.25
C TRP A 448 -1.45 27.77 -4.76
N LEU A 449 -0.48 27.42 -3.92
CA LEU A 449 -0.51 27.70 -2.48
C LEU A 449 -0.14 29.15 -2.12
N GLY A 450 0.34 29.94 -3.09
CA GLY A 450 0.78 31.32 -2.89
C GLY A 450 2.14 31.46 -2.20
N CYS A 451 2.97 30.42 -2.26
CA CYS A 451 4.27 30.33 -1.57
C CYS A 451 5.43 30.05 -2.55
N LEU A 452 5.36 30.58 -3.77
CA LEU A 452 6.47 30.54 -4.73
C LEU A 452 6.80 31.98 -5.12
N ASN A 453 7.61 32.66 -4.31
CA ASN A 453 7.91 34.09 -4.45
C ASN A 453 9.40 34.45 -4.40
N ARG A 454 10.26 33.54 -3.91
CA ARG A 454 11.72 33.70 -3.92
C ARG A 454 12.43 32.38 -4.21
N CYS A 455 13.63 32.49 -4.75
CA CYS A 455 14.57 31.39 -4.89
C CYS A 455 15.95 31.79 -4.34
N GLU A 456 16.64 30.86 -3.71
CA GLU A 456 18.02 31.02 -3.26
C GLU A 456 18.86 29.83 -3.72
N SER A 457 19.95 30.12 -4.42
CA SER A 457 20.95 29.12 -4.79
C SER A 457 21.86 28.83 -3.59
N VAL A 458 21.89 27.57 -3.15
CA VAL A 458 22.76 27.10 -2.07
C VAL A 458 24.13 26.71 -2.62
N GLY A 459 24.16 26.09 -3.79
CA GLY A 459 25.39 25.68 -4.42
C GLY A 459 25.19 24.83 -5.67
N TYR A 460 26.29 24.62 -6.37
CA TYR A 460 26.36 23.76 -7.54
C TYR A 460 27.69 23.02 -7.51
N ALA A 461 27.66 21.73 -7.84
CA ALA A 461 28.84 20.87 -7.90
C ALA A 461 28.69 19.86 -9.04
N THR A 462 29.74 19.11 -9.30
CA THR A 462 29.70 18.01 -10.27
C THR A 462 30.44 16.78 -9.75
N SER A 463 30.16 15.61 -10.32
CA SER A 463 30.87 14.38 -9.97
C SER A 463 32.39 14.46 -10.19
N ALA A 464 32.86 15.34 -11.08
CA ALA A 464 34.29 15.56 -11.31
C ALA A 464 34.99 16.18 -10.09
N GLU A 465 34.30 17.04 -9.34
CA GLU A 465 34.84 17.67 -8.11
C GLU A 465 35.06 16.64 -6.98
N ALA A 466 34.34 15.52 -7.02
CA ALA A 466 34.51 14.38 -6.12
C ALA A 466 35.50 13.32 -6.66
N GLY A 467 36.28 13.64 -7.71
CA GLY A 467 37.27 12.74 -8.30
C GLY A 467 36.72 11.82 -9.40
N GLY A 468 35.51 12.05 -9.89
CA GLY A 468 34.95 11.37 -11.05
C GLY A 468 35.60 11.79 -12.39
N PRO A 469 35.39 11.02 -13.46
CA PRO A 469 35.95 11.33 -14.78
C PRO A 469 35.32 12.61 -15.37
N ALA A 470 36.14 13.52 -15.89
CA ALA A 470 35.71 14.85 -16.37
C ALA A 470 35.06 14.84 -17.76
N ASP A 471 35.18 13.75 -18.51
CA ASP A 471 34.58 13.53 -19.83
C ASP A 471 33.14 12.97 -19.75
N ARG A 472 32.71 12.50 -18.57
CA ARG A 472 31.36 12.01 -18.34
C ARG A 472 30.91 12.28 -16.90
N VAL A 473 30.21 13.40 -16.74
CA VAL A 473 29.92 14.00 -15.44
C VAL A 473 28.42 13.99 -15.15
N VAL A 474 28.08 14.00 -13.87
CA VAL A 474 26.73 14.32 -13.36
C VAL A 474 26.80 15.64 -12.60
N GLY A 475 25.89 16.56 -12.90
CA GLY A 475 25.75 17.82 -12.18
C GLY A 475 24.82 17.72 -10.97
N TYR A 476 25.09 18.54 -9.96
CA TYR A 476 24.32 18.60 -8.71
C TYR A 476 24.01 20.06 -8.39
N ALA A 477 22.76 20.36 -8.07
CA ALA A 477 22.34 21.70 -7.65
C ALA A 477 21.64 21.62 -6.30
N GLY A 478 21.81 22.67 -5.50
CA GLY A 478 21.08 22.88 -4.26
C GLY A 478 20.34 24.21 -4.31
N LEU A 479 19.02 24.19 -4.18
CA LEU A 479 18.17 25.39 -4.26
C LEU A 479 17.14 25.38 -3.13
N LEU A 480 16.76 26.56 -2.68
CA LEU A 480 15.61 26.78 -1.79
C LEU A 480 14.61 27.67 -2.52
N PHE A 481 13.31 27.39 -2.41
CA PHE A 481 12.27 28.22 -3.01
C PHE A 481 11.01 28.23 -2.15
N GLY A 482 10.29 29.35 -2.12
CA GLY A 482 9.22 29.60 -1.14
C GLY A 482 8.61 30.98 -1.26
#